data_AF-A0A7W0FU07-F1
#
_entry.id   AF-A0A7W0FU07-F1
#
_cell.length_a   1.000
_cell.length_b   1.000
_cell.length_c   1.000
_cell.angle_alpha   90.00
_cell.angle_beta   90.00
_cell.angle_gamma   90.00
#
_symmetry.space_group_name_H-M   'P 1'
#
loop_
_entity.id
_entity.type
_entity.pdbx_description
1 polymer ?
#
loop_
_entity_poly.entity_id
_entity_poly.type
_entity_poly.pdbx_seq_one_letter_code
_entity_poly.pdbx_strand_id
1 'polypeptide(L)'
;MDCGLCDAGRHAGSVRLPRFRRYAFVARWYDQLSGERTVYQRPRLTGVAALDLRPGERVLDIGCGTGLNMPWLVDLVGTSGEVVGVDT
;
A
#
# COMPACT_ATOMS: atom_id res chain seq x y z
N MET A 1 -0.12 -2.59 38.66
CA MET A 1 -1.16 -2.60 37.62
C MET A 1 -0.58 -3.36 36.45
N ASP A 2 -1.06 -4.57 36.29
CA ASP A 2 -0.68 -5.59 35.32
C ASP A 2 -1.32 -5.25 33.96
N CYS A 3 -0.55 -5.36 32.88
CA CYS A 3 -1.10 -5.46 31.52
C CYS A 3 -0.38 -6.60 30.81
N GLY A 4 -0.59 -7.81 31.32
CA GLY A 4 -0.31 -9.04 30.62
C GLY A 4 -1.22 -9.19 29.41
N LEU A 5 -0.69 -8.90 28.23
CA LEU A 5 -0.98 -9.64 26.99
C LEU A 5 0.07 -9.34 25.90
N CYS A 6 1.36 -9.38 26.26
CA CYS A 6 2.45 -9.40 25.29
C CYS A 6 2.93 -10.85 25.10
N ASP A 7 2.09 -11.72 24.53
CA ASP A 7 2.61 -12.90 23.83
C ASP A 7 1.56 -13.66 23.01
N ALA A 8 1.71 -13.56 21.68
CA ALA A 8 1.31 -14.53 20.66
C ALA A 8 1.78 -13.94 19.32
N GLY A 9 3.01 -14.17 18.87
CA GLY A 9 3.47 -15.50 18.50
C GLY A 9 2.64 -16.00 17.31
N ARG A 10 3.16 -15.82 16.08
CA ARG A 10 3.15 -16.78 14.95
C ARG A 10 3.13 -16.09 13.57
N HIS A 11 4.24 -16.29 12.88
CA HIS A 11 4.32 -16.74 11.49
C HIS A 11 3.97 -15.79 10.34
N ALA A 12 5.06 -15.56 9.58
CA ALA A 12 5.15 -15.84 8.16
C ALA A 12 4.62 -14.76 7.22
N GLY A 13 5.54 -14.35 6.34
CA GLY A 13 5.20 -13.59 5.17
C GLY A 13 4.26 -14.34 4.23
N SER A 14 3.88 -13.55 3.21
CA SER A 14 3.04 -13.86 2.06
C SER A 14 1.55 -13.78 2.31
N VAL A 15 0.92 -12.79 1.66
CA VAL A 15 -0.38 -13.03 1.02
C VAL A 15 -0.27 -12.63 -0.45
N ARG A 16 -0.41 -13.66 -1.29
CA ARG A 16 -0.46 -13.62 -2.76
C ARG A 16 -1.68 -12.81 -3.21
N LEU A 17 -1.56 -12.21 -4.38
CA LEU A 17 -2.61 -11.49 -5.10
C LEU A 17 -3.29 -12.40 -6.14
N PRO A 18 -4.52 -12.92 -5.95
CA PRO A 18 -5.25 -13.57 -7.02
C PRO A 18 -6.64 -12.93 -7.22
N ARG A 19 -6.67 -11.80 -7.94
CA ARG A 19 -7.77 -11.38 -8.86
C ARG A 19 -7.44 -10.17 -9.76
N PHE A 20 -6.21 -9.65 -9.71
CA PHE A 20 -5.80 -8.38 -10.34
C PHE A 20 -5.58 -8.40 -11.87
N ARG A 21 -5.54 -9.55 -12.55
CA ARG A 21 -4.86 -9.60 -13.87
C ARG A 21 -5.57 -8.89 -15.03
N ARG A 22 -6.89 -8.67 -14.95
CA ARG A 22 -7.71 -8.13 -16.05
C ARG A 22 -7.96 -6.63 -15.87
N TYR A 23 -8.37 -6.25 -14.66
CA TYR A 23 -8.64 -4.85 -14.30
C TYR A 23 -7.36 -4.03 -14.21
N ALA A 24 -6.29 -4.56 -13.60
CA ALA A 24 -5.00 -3.84 -13.51
C ALA A 24 -4.34 -3.61 -14.87
N PHE A 25 -4.61 -4.45 -15.87
CA PHE A 25 -4.07 -4.26 -17.21
C PHE A 25 -4.77 -3.10 -17.93
N VAL A 26 -6.11 -3.09 -17.95
CA VAL A 26 -6.90 -2.02 -18.59
C VAL A 26 -6.75 -0.70 -17.82
N ALA A 27 -6.75 -0.74 -16.49
CA ALA A 27 -6.55 0.43 -15.66
C ALA A 27 -5.12 0.98 -15.75
N ARG A 28 -4.05 0.15 -15.86
CA ARG A 28 -2.71 0.69 -16.20
C ARG A 28 -2.70 1.43 -17.53
N TRP A 29 -3.41 0.93 -18.53
CA TRP A 29 -3.55 1.64 -19.81
C TRP A 29 -4.35 2.94 -19.64
N TYR A 30 -5.38 2.94 -18.80
CA TYR A 30 -6.19 4.10 -18.47
C TYR A 30 -5.40 5.15 -17.68
N ASP A 31 -4.66 4.78 -16.63
CA ASP A 31 -3.78 5.64 -15.84
C ASP A 31 -2.68 6.30 -16.72
N GLN A 32 -2.19 5.56 -17.73
CA GLN A 32 -1.17 6.05 -18.67
C GLN A 32 -1.77 6.98 -19.74
N LEU A 33 -2.98 6.71 -20.23
CA LEU A 33 -3.67 7.54 -21.22
C LEU A 33 -4.31 8.80 -20.62
N SER A 34 -4.76 8.74 -19.38
CA SER A 34 -5.41 9.85 -18.65
C SER A 34 -4.42 10.90 -18.17
N GLY A 35 -3.12 10.72 -18.44
CA GLY A 35 -2.07 11.58 -17.91
C GLY A 35 -1.91 11.46 -16.39
N GLU A 36 -2.42 10.39 -15.78
CA GLU A 36 -2.51 10.27 -14.33
C GLU A 36 -1.13 10.21 -13.68
N ARG A 37 -0.19 9.57 -14.37
CA ARG A 37 1.22 9.54 -13.98
C ARG A 37 1.92 10.90 -14.08
N THR A 38 1.49 11.79 -14.97
CA THR A 38 2.13 13.10 -15.17
C THR A 38 1.50 14.16 -14.27
N VAL A 39 0.18 14.13 -14.09
CA VAL A 39 -0.58 15.15 -13.35
C VAL A 39 -0.71 14.79 -11.86
N TYR A 40 -0.98 13.53 -11.53
CA TYR A 40 -1.31 13.12 -10.16
C TYR A 40 -0.13 12.51 -9.39
N GLN A 41 1.00 12.23 -10.03
CA GLN A 41 2.16 11.70 -9.32
C GLN A 41 2.68 12.65 -8.24
N ARG A 42 2.73 13.96 -8.51
CA ARG A 42 3.18 14.95 -7.51
C ARG A 42 2.25 15.00 -6.30
N PRO A 43 0.93 15.20 -6.46
CA PRO A 43 -0.01 15.12 -5.33
C PRO A 43 0.06 13.80 -4.57
N ARG A 44 0.19 12.66 -5.26
CA ARG A 44 0.31 11.34 -4.62
C ARG A 44 1.56 11.25 -3.75
N LEU A 45 2.72 11.67 -4.27
CA LEU A 45 3.97 11.67 -3.50
C LEU A 45 3.91 12.63 -2.31
N THR A 46 3.33 13.82 -2.48
CA THR A 46 3.13 14.75 -1.36
C THR A 46 2.20 14.16 -0.30
N GLY A 47 1.12 13.50 -0.71
CA GLY A 47 0.19 12.82 0.20
C GLY A 47 0.87 11.68 0.96
N VAL A 48 1.62 10.83 0.26
CA VAL A 48 2.39 9.74 0.87
C VAL A 48 3.44 10.27 1.84
N ALA A 49 4.16 11.34 1.48
CA ALA A 49 5.14 11.96 2.36
C ALA A 49 4.50 12.58 3.62
N ALA A 50 3.30 13.14 3.48
CA ALA A 50 2.57 13.73 4.61
C ALA A 50 2.08 12.70 5.63
N LEU A 51 2.08 11.40 5.30
CA LEU A 51 1.77 10.33 6.25
C LEU A 51 2.87 10.15 7.31
N ASP A 52 4.09 10.64 7.07
CA ASP A 52 5.26 10.53 7.96
C ASP A 52 5.49 9.09 8.49
N LEU A 53 5.28 8.10 7.61
CA LEU A 53 5.38 6.69 7.96
C LEU A 53 6.80 6.33 8.41
N ARG A 54 6.88 5.52 9.45
CA ARG A 54 8.12 5.01 10.02
C ARG A 54 8.33 3.54 9.70
N PRO A 55 9.59 3.08 9.62
CA PRO A 55 9.87 1.66 9.47
C PRO A 55 9.21 0.82 10.58
N GLY A 56 8.57 -0.29 10.21
CA GLY A 56 7.83 -1.17 11.11
C GLY A 56 6.35 -0.81 11.30
N GLU A 57 5.89 0.33 10.78
CA GLU A 57 4.48 0.69 10.88
C GLU A 57 3.59 -0.11 9.94
N ARG A 58 2.29 -0.10 10.25
CA ARG A 58 1.26 -0.77 9.47
C ARG A 58 0.38 0.29 8.83
N VAL A 59 0.17 0.20 7.51
CA VAL A 59 -0.65 1.17 6.78
C VAL A 59 -1.76 0.47 5.98
N LEU A 60 -2.94 1.08 5.95
CA LEU A 60 -4.10 0.64 5.20
C LEU A 60 -4.40 1.63 4.08
N ASP A 61 -4.32 1.18 2.84
CA ASP A 61 -4.69 1.96 1.64
C ASP A 61 -6.13 1.63 1.23
N ILE A 62 -7.06 2.56 1.49
CA ILE A 62 -8.49 2.41 1.21
C ILE A 62 -8.80 2.99 -0.17
N GLY A 63 -9.39 2.17 -1.05
CA GLY A 63 -9.59 2.51 -2.46
C GLY A 63 -8.28 2.42 -3.23
N CYS A 64 -7.49 1.36 -2.98
CA CYS A 64 -6.12 1.26 -3.51
C CYS A 64 -6.05 1.23 -5.05
N GLY A 65 -7.16 0.97 -5.74
CA GLY A 65 -7.23 1.04 -7.20
C GLY A 65 -6.25 0.06 -7.85
N THR A 66 -5.48 0.58 -8.82
CA THR A 66 -4.39 -0.15 -9.47
C THR A 66 -3.17 -0.37 -8.58
N GLY A 67 -3.18 0.12 -7.35
CA GLY A 67 -2.07 -0.02 -6.39
C GLY A 67 -0.89 0.89 -6.69
N LEU A 68 -1.11 2.04 -7.35
CA LEU A 68 -0.02 2.96 -7.73
C LEU A 68 0.75 3.51 -6.52
N ASN A 69 0.13 3.59 -5.35
CA ASN A 69 0.77 4.08 -4.14
C ASN A 69 1.54 2.98 -3.38
N MET A 70 1.24 1.69 -3.64
CA MET A 70 1.79 0.56 -2.90
C MET A 70 3.32 0.50 -2.85
N PRO A 71 4.07 0.73 -3.95
CA PRO A 71 5.52 0.70 -3.90
C PRO A 71 6.10 1.70 -2.91
N TRP A 72 5.59 2.94 -2.89
CA TRP A 72 6.07 3.97 -1.97
C TRP A 72 5.73 3.65 -0.51
N LEU A 73 4.54 3.12 -0.25
CA LEU A 73 4.13 2.72 1.10
C LEU A 73 5.01 1.57 1.61
N VAL A 74 5.29 0.56 0.77
CA VAL A 74 6.15 -0.58 1.12
C VAL A 74 7.57 -0.11 1.42
N ASP A 75 8.12 0.78 0.59
CA ASP A 75 9.47 1.32 0.79
C ASP A 75 9.59 2.09 2.12
N LEU A 76 8.55 2.84 2.51
CA LEU A 76 8.54 3.63 3.75
C LEU A 76 8.44 2.77 5.01
N VAL A 77 7.52 1.79 5.03
CA VAL A 77 7.33 0.93 6.22
C VAL A 77 8.43 -0.14 6.35
N GLY A 78 9.15 -0.44 5.28
CA GLY A 78 10.27 -1.37 5.28
C GLY A 78 9.90 -2.83 5.58
N THR A 79 10.91 -3.68 5.74
CA THR A 79 10.74 -5.15 5.85
C THR A 79 10.08 -5.62 7.15
N SER A 80 10.09 -4.79 8.19
CA SER A 80 9.40 -5.04 9.45
C SER A 80 7.96 -4.50 9.48
N GLY A 81 7.56 -3.72 8.48
CA GLY A 81 6.25 -3.09 8.40
C GLY A 81 5.26 -3.88 7.54
N GLU A 82 4.05 -3.36 7.44
CA GLU A 82 2.97 -4.00 6.68
C GLU A 82 2.15 -2.97 5.90
N VAL A 83 1.79 -3.32 4.67
CA VAL A 83 0.89 -2.52 3.84
C VAL A 83 -0.27 -3.38 3.40
N VAL A 84 -1.49 -2.95 3.71
CA VAL A 84 -2.73 -3.62 3.32
C VAL A 84 -3.50 -2.72 2.38
N GLY A 85 -3.88 -3.24 1.21
CA GLY A 85 -4.74 -2.53 0.26
C GLY A 85 -6.15 -3.10 0.28
N VAL A 86 -7.16 -2.23 0.29
CA VAL A 86 -8.57 -2.61 0.19
C VAL A 86 -9.22 -1.82 -0.91
N ASP A 87 -9.86 -2.51 -1.85
CA ASP A 87 -10.63 -1.92 -2.94
C ASP A 87 -11.79 -2.87 -3.30
N THR A 88 -12.85 -2.33 -3.93
CA THR A 88 -14.12 -3.06 -4.19
C THR A 88 -14.10 -3.93 -5.43
#